data_AF-A0A512NPE7-F1
#
_entry.id   AF-A0A512NPE7-F1
#
_cell.length_a   1.000
_cell.length_b   1.000
_cell.length_c   1.000
_cell.angle_alpha   90.00
_cell.angle_beta   90.00
_cell.angle_gamma   90.00
#
_symmetry.space_group_name_H-M   'P 1'
#
loop_
_entity.id
_entity.type
_entity.pdbx_description
1 polymer ?
#
loop_
_entity_poly.entity_id
_entity_poly.type
_entity_poly.pdbx_seq_one_letter_code
_entity_poly.pdbx_strand_id
1 'polypeptide(L)'
;MAIYLFGQDGISRVEEATFAGIGLHERTDLQRLLREHIEVIAPKTLIISEEFAEWEGSRRRIDLLGIDERANLVVIELKRTEDGGHMELQAIRYASMVSTLTFDHAVDVFGRYLSRLGKTGQDARGSILDFLGWDEPDDDQFAQDVRIVLAAAEFSKELTSSVLWLVDHDIDIRCVRLKPYNLDRKVLVDVQQIIPLPEVEEYQIQVREKIQKERQARTSNVDFTRFDVRIGEELHPSMWKRNAISLLCRRLCEKGIDPDRIAAAFDWRSNRVWYVVDGTVDAAEFRKRAAEQASASGVPFDHRRWSCDDDELLLLNGKTYALSSQWGGEGWYRAMNLLRESYPQFKIAFSAAS
;
A
#
# COMPACT_ATOMS: atom_id res chain seq x y z
N MET A 1 23.27 -12.82 -25.66
CA MET A 1 24.04 -12.34 -26.84
C MET A 1 25.00 -13.46 -27.28
N ALA A 2 25.95 -13.25 -28.20
CA ALA A 2 27.04 -14.22 -28.37
C ALA A 2 28.19 -13.86 -27.40
N ILE A 3 28.74 -14.83 -26.69
CA ILE A 3 29.96 -14.66 -25.88
C ILE A 3 31.17 -15.03 -26.73
N TYR A 4 32.23 -14.22 -26.63
CA TYR A 4 33.50 -14.44 -27.33
C TYR A 4 34.65 -14.51 -26.33
N LEU A 5 35.55 -15.46 -26.53
CA LEU A 5 36.82 -15.56 -25.84
C LEU A 5 37.89 -14.80 -26.64
N PHE A 6 38.54 -13.82 -26.01
CA PHE A 6 39.68 -13.10 -26.58
C PHE A 6 40.99 -13.73 -26.09
N GLY A 7 41.77 -14.29 -27.01
CA GLY A 7 43.13 -14.75 -26.77
C GLY A 7 44.17 -13.79 -27.35
N GLN A 8 45.45 -14.09 -27.13
CA GLN A 8 46.56 -13.29 -27.70
C GLN A 8 46.58 -13.34 -29.24
N ASP A 9 46.19 -14.48 -29.82
CA ASP A 9 46.32 -14.75 -31.26
C ASP A 9 44.96 -14.82 -32.00
N GLY A 10 43.83 -14.58 -31.32
CA GLY A 10 42.52 -14.66 -31.97
C GLY A 10 41.32 -14.49 -31.05
N ILE A 11 40.14 -14.45 -31.68
CA ILE A 11 38.83 -14.34 -31.02
C ILE A 11 38.00 -15.56 -31.44
N SER A 12 37.48 -16.31 -30.48
CA SER A 12 36.61 -17.47 -30.73
C SER A 12 35.24 -17.30 -30.07
N ARG A 13 34.19 -17.79 -30.71
CA ARG A 13 32.84 -17.80 -30.13
C ARG A 13 32.73 -18.95 -29.13
N VAL A 14 32.17 -18.67 -27.96
CA VAL A 14 31.86 -19.69 -26.95
C VAL A 14 30.56 -20.41 -27.34
N GLU A 15 30.55 -21.73 -27.21
CA GLU A 15 29.40 -22.57 -27.55
C GLU A 15 28.25 -22.36 -26.55
N GLU A 16 27.07 -22.03 -27.08
CA GLU A 16 25.84 -21.94 -26.30
C GLU A 16 25.39 -23.35 -25.91
N ALA A 17 24.97 -23.51 -24.67
CA ALA A 17 24.49 -24.77 -24.12
C ALA A 17 23.03 -24.62 -23.66
N THR A 18 22.43 -25.73 -23.24
CA THR A 18 21.16 -25.73 -22.52
C THR A 18 21.38 -26.29 -21.14
N PHE A 19 20.62 -25.83 -20.13
CA PHE A 19 20.72 -26.36 -18.76
C PHE A 19 20.53 -27.89 -18.73
N ALA A 20 19.61 -28.41 -19.53
CA ALA A 20 19.40 -29.84 -19.67
C ALA A 20 20.62 -30.56 -20.28
N GLY A 21 21.24 -29.97 -21.33
CA GLY A 21 22.41 -30.53 -22.00
C GLY A 21 23.65 -30.61 -21.12
N ILE A 22 23.81 -29.68 -20.17
CA ILE A 22 24.90 -29.68 -19.18
C ILE A 22 24.55 -30.42 -17.89
N GLY A 23 23.38 -31.07 -17.83
CA GLY A 23 22.97 -31.90 -16.70
C GLY A 23 22.48 -31.11 -15.47
N LEU A 24 22.29 -29.79 -15.56
CA LEU A 24 21.77 -28.99 -14.44
C LEU A 24 20.25 -29.16 -14.34
N HIS A 25 19.78 -29.49 -13.15
CA HIS A 25 18.37 -29.61 -12.84
C HIS A 25 17.84 -28.34 -12.18
N GLU A 26 16.56 -28.07 -12.38
CA GLU A 26 15.92 -26.82 -11.95
C GLU A 26 15.98 -26.65 -10.43
N ARG A 27 15.49 -27.63 -9.66
CA ARG A 27 15.45 -27.53 -8.19
C ARG A 27 16.79 -27.81 -7.51
N THR A 28 17.46 -28.90 -7.89
CA THR A 28 18.67 -29.35 -7.16
C THR A 28 19.90 -28.48 -7.46
N ASP A 29 19.93 -27.81 -8.62
CA ASP A 29 21.08 -27.03 -9.04
C ASP A 29 20.73 -25.57 -9.25
N LEU A 30 19.87 -25.24 -10.22
CA LEU A 30 19.62 -23.85 -10.62
C LEU A 30 19.07 -23.02 -9.46
N GLN A 31 18.02 -23.49 -8.81
CA GLN A 31 17.41 -22.84 -7.65
C GLN A 31 18.40 -22.73 -6.49
N ARG A 32 19.14 -23.81 -6.17
CA ARG A 32 20.12 -23.79 -5.09
C ARG A 32 21.20 -22.74 -5.31
N LEU A 33 21.75 -22.66 -6.52
CA LEU A 33 22.80 -21.71 -6.90
C LEU A 33 22.27 -20.27 -6.89
N LEU A 34 21.10 -20.03 -7.47
CA LEU A 34 20.49 -18.70 -7.49
C LEU A 34 20.04 -18.24 -6.11
N ARG A 35 19.58 -19.14 -5.25
CA ARG A 35 19.25 -18.84 -3.86
C ARG A 35 20.46 -18.36 -3.06
N GLU A 36 21.64 -18.92 -3.31
CA GLU A 36 22.90 -18.52 -2.65
C GLU A 36 23.46 -17.20 -3.21
N HIS A 37 23.13 -16.87 -4.46
CA HIS A 37 23.59 -15.70 -5.18
C HIS A 37 22.41 -14.96 -5.82
N ILE A 38 21.40 -14.64 -5.01
CA ILE A 38 20.13 -14.13 -5.52
C ILE A 38 20.30 -12.78 -6.22
N GLU A 39 21.32 -12.01 -5.84
CA GLU A 39 21.65 -10.71 -6.41
C GLU A 39 21.81 -10.72 -7.93
N VAL A 40 22.13 -11.87 -8.53
CA VAL A 40 22.31 -12.00 -9.98
C VAL A 40 20.99 -11.85 -10.75
N ILE A 41 19.86 -12.26 -10.17
CA ILE A 41 18.52 -12.12 -10.78
C ILE A 41 17.59 -11.20 -10.00
N ALA A 42 17.84 -11.03 -8.70
CA ALA A 42 17.09 -10.18 -7.80
C ALA A 42 18.01 -9.44 -6.83
N PRO A 43 18.60 -8.31 -7.27
CA PRO A 43 19.44 -7.49 -6.40
C PRO A 43 18.65 -6.97 -5.21
N LYS A 44 19.34 -6.88 -4.06
CA LYS A 44 18.79 -6.37 -2.80
C LYS A 44 17.53 -7.12 -2.35
N THR A 45 17.61 -8.44 -2.36
CA THR A 45 16.53 -9.33 -1.93
C THR A 45 17.06 -10.30 -0.87
N LEU A 46 16.38 -10.38 0.26
CA LEU A 46 16.58 -11.39 1.28
C LEU A 46 15.65 -12.58 0.99
N ILE A 47 16.21 -13.77 0.73
CA ILE A 47 15.41 -14.98 0.59
C ILE A 47 14.95 -15.48 1.95
N ILE A 48 13.63 -15.57 2.13
CA ILE A 48 12.99 -16.04 3.37
C ILE A 48 12.43 -17.46 3.26
N SER A 49 12.22 -17.97 2.05
CA SER A 49 11.78 -19.35 1.86
C SER A 49 12.10 -19.89 0.47
N GLU A 50 12.20 -21.21 0.39
CA GLU A 50 12.18 -21.98 -0.85
C GLU A 50 11.02 -22.97 -0.83
N GLU A 51 10.44 -23.23 -2.01
CA GLU A 51 9.31 -24.14 -2.20
C GLU A 51 8.12 -23.80 -1.28
N PHE A 52 7.84 -22.50 -1.12
CA PHE A 52 6.82 -22.00 -0.19
C PHE A 52 5.41 -22.44 -0.60
N ALA A 53 4.68 -23.09 0.33
CA ALA A 53 3.42 -23.77 0.04
C ALA A 53 2.47 -23.83 1.26
N GLU A 54 2.05 -22.67 1.77
CA GLU A 54 1.22 -22.58 2.99
C GLU A 54 -0.26 -22.30 2.70
N TRP A 55 -0.78 -22.88 1.61
CA TRP A 55 -2.19 -22.80 1.25
C TRP A 55 -2.86 -24.16 1.33
N GLU A 56 -4.05 -24.19 1.93
CA GLU A 56 -4.82 -25.41 2.07
C GLU A 56 -5.26 -25.97 0.70
N GLY A 57 -5.15 -27.29 0.54
CA GLY A 57 -5.72 -28.00 -0.60
C GLY A 57 -4.99 -27.85 -1.94
N SER A 58 -3.83 -27.19 -2.00
CA SER A 58 -3.07 -27.05 -3.26
C SER A 58 -1.60 -27.48 -3.12
N ARG A 59 -1.12 -28.26 -4.10
CA ARG A 59 0.27 -28.72 -4.21
C ARG A 59 1.20 -27.73 -4.90
N ARG A 60 0.67 -26.56 -5.27
CA ARG A 60 1.48 -25.50 -5.86
C ARG A 60 2.48 -25.01 -4.82
N ARG A 61 3.56 -24.39 -5.28
CA ARG A 61 4.56 -23.75 -4.42
C ARG A 61 5.32 -22.69 -5.19
N ILE A 62 5.76 -21.66 -4.49
CA ILE A 62 6.66 -20.63 -5.00
C ILE A 62 8.08 -21.20 -4.97
N ASP A 63 8.84 -21.05 -6.05
CA ASP A 63 10.21 -21.60 -6.07
C ASP A 63 11.08 -20.90 -5.02
N LEU A 64 11.13 -19.55 -5.04
CA LEU A 64 11.76 -18.75 -4.00
C LEU A 64 10.86 -17.56 -3.60
N LEU A 65 10.77 -17.31 -2.29
CA LEU A 65 10.10 -16.15 -1.72
C LEU A 65 11.13 -15.30 -0.97
N GLY A 66 11.13 -13.99 -1.24
CA GLY A 66 12.01 -13.04 -0.59
C GLY A 66 11.32 -11.76 -0.14
N ILE A 67 12.13 -10.87 0.44
CA ILE A 67 11.78 -9.51 0.84
C ILE A 67 12.80 -8.56 0.19
N ASP A 68 12.37 -7.44 -0.38
CA ASP A 68 13.28 -6.41 -0.90
C ASP A 68 13.61 -5.32 0.12
N GLU A 69 14.55 -4.41 -0.20
CA GLU A 69 14.95 -3.31 0.69
C GLU A 69 13.82 -2.32 1.05
N ARG A 70 12.68 -2.38 0.35
CA ARG A 70 11.49 -1.55 0.58
C ARG A 70 10.39 -2.32 1.33
N ALA A 71 10.72 -3.48 1.90
CA ALA A 71 9.81 -4.38 2.60
C ALA A 71 8.69 -4.98 1.72
N ASN A 72 8.82 -4.94 0.39
CA ASN A 72 7.89 -5.66 -0.49
C ASN A 72 8.23 -7.14 -0.52
N LEU A 73 7.22 -7.98 -0.77
CA LEU A 73 7.44 -9.39 -1.02
C LEU A 73 7.98 -9.60 -2.44
N VAL A 74 8.88 -10.57 -2.61
CA VAL A 74 9.49 -10.89 -3.90
C VAL A 74 9.18 -12.34 -4.25
N VAL A 75 8.31 -12.54 -5.23
CA VAL A 75 7.96 -13.86 -5.78
C VAL A 75 8.88 -14.16 -6.95
N ILE A 76 9.67 -15.22 -6.84
CA ILE A 76 10.65 -15.61 -7.86
C ILE A 76 10.29 -16.99 -8.40
N GLU A 77 10.08 -17.07 -9.71
CA GLU A 77 9.79 -18.32 -10.43
C GLU A 77 10.93 -18.64 -11.39
N LEU A 78 11.38 -19.89 -11.35
CA LEU A 78 12.57 -20.34 -12.07
C LEU A 78 12.20 -21.39 -13.11
N LYS A 79 12.77 -21.29 -14.31
CA LYS A 79 12.70 -22.35 -15.30
C LYS A 79 14.00 -22.61 -16.01
N ARG A 80 14.27 -23.89 -16.28
CA ARG A 80 15.35 -24.29 -17.17
C ARG A 80 14.97 -24.34 -18.66
N THR A 81 13.68 -24.20 -18.99
CA THR A 81 13.17 -24.34 -20.37
C THR A 81 13.34 -23.06 -21.21
N GLU A 82 13.29 -23.21 -22.53
CA GLU A 82 13.55 -22.17 -23.53
C GLU A 82 12.30 -21.35 -23.92
N ASP A 83 11.16 -21.58 -23.27
CA ASP A 83 9.90 -20.89 -23.58
C ASP A 83 9.29 -20.17 -22.37
N GLY A 84 9.74 -20.48 -21.16
CA GLY A 84 9.08 -20.10 -19.90
C GLY A 84 7.72 -20.79 -19.69
N GLY A 85 7.02 -21.28 -20.70
CA GLY A 85 5.66 -21.80 -20.54
C GLY A 85 4.71 -20.70 -20.01
N HIS A 86 4.05 -20.94 -18.88
CA HIS A 86 3.08 -20.00 -18.27
C HIS A 86 3.52 -19.49 -16.88
N MET A 87 4.78 -19.09 -16.74
CA MET A 87 5.36 -18.63 -15.46
C MET A 87 4.63 -17.40 -14.95
N GLU A 88 4.28 -16.48 -15.83
CA GLU A 88 3.57 -15.23 -15.55
C GLU A 88 2.23 -15.51 -14.86
N LEU A 89 1.44 -16.46 -15.37
CA LEU A 89 0.18 -16.83 -14.74
C LEU A 89 0.39 -17.49 -13.37
N GLN A 90 1.49 -18.23 -13.21
CA GLN A 90 1.85 -18.85 -11.94
C GLN A 90 2.27 -17.83 -10.91
N ALA A 91 3.18 -16.94 -11.28
CA ALA A 91 3.69 -15.89 -10.41
C ALA A 91 2.61 -14.91 -9.98
N ILE A 92 1.68 -14.51 -10.87
CA ILE A 92 0.55 -13.62 -10.51
C ILE A 92 -0.34 -14.26 -9.45
N ARG A 93 -0.64 -15.56 -9.58
CA ARG A 93 -1.41 -16.27 -8.55
C ARG A 93 -0.68 -16.25 -7.21
N TYR A 94 0.62 -16.53 -7.23
CA TYR A 94 1.41 -16.55 -6.00
C TYR A 94 1.55 -15.17 -5.37
N ALA A 95 1.77 -14.13 -6.17
CA ALA A 95 1.79 -12.76 -5.71
C ALA A 95 0.48 -12.39 -5.00
N SER A 96 -0.66 -12.72 -5.60
CA SER A 96 -1.96 -12.55 -4.94
C SER A 96 -2.07 -13.32 -3.63
N MET A 97 -1.57 -14.56 -3.58
CA MET A 97 -1.67 -15.40 -2.39
C MET A 97 -0.78 -14.93 -1.23
N VAL A 98 0.37 -14.31 -1.51
CA VAL A 98 1.27 -13.78 -0.48
C VAL A 98 1.01 -12.31 -0.15
N SER A 99 0.19 -11.60 -0.91
CA SER A 99 -0.10 -10.17 -0.72
C SER A 99 -0.67 -9.79 0.66
N THR A 100 -1.16 -10.76 1.43
CA THR A 100 -1.72 -10.54 2.78
C THR A 100 -0.79 -11.02 3.90
N LEU A 101 0.47 -11.31 3.59
CA LEU A 101 1.43 -11.87 4.54
C LEU A 101 1.92 -10.77 5.49
N THR A 102 1.75 -10.98 6.79
CA THR A 102 2.17 -10.02 7.83
C THR A 102 3.65 -10.17 8.16
N PHE A 103 4.23 -9.17 8.82
CA PHE A 103 5.63 -9.23 9.24
C PHE A 103 5.92 -10.46 10.12
N ASP A 104 5.10 -10.68 11.15
CA ASP A 104 5.27 -11.82 12.06
C ASP A 104 5.16 -13.16 11.32
N HIS A 105 4.28 -13.25 10.32
CA HIS A 105 4.19 -14.47 9.52
C HIS A 105 5.44 -14.68 8.65
N ALA A 106 6.03 -13.61 8.09
CA ALA A 106 7.29 -13.69 7.36
C ALA A 106 8.45 -14.16 8.25
N VAL A 107 8.50 -13.70 9.51
CA VAL A 107 9.46 -14.16 10.51
C VAL A 107 9.33 -15.66 10.77
N ASP A 108 8.11 -16.15 10.94
CA ASP A 108 7.84 -17.57 11.14
C ASP A 108 8.26 -18.43 9.94
N VAL A 109 7.93 -17.97 8.73
CA VAL A 109 8.34 -18.60 7.47
C VAL A 109 9.86 -18.65 7.38
N PHE A 110 10.53 -17.54 7.69
CA PHE A 110 11.98 -17.44 7.63
C PHE A 110 12.66 -18.31 8.69
N GLY A 111 12.13 -18.36 9.92
CA GLY A 111 12.63 -19.23 10.97
C GLY A 111 12.56 -20.71 10.60
N ARG A 112 11.46 -21.15 9.98
CA ARG A 112 11.32 -22.51 9.42
C ARG A 112 12.36 -22.77 8.32
N TYR A 113 12.58 -21.80 7.45
CA TYR A 113 13.58 -21.89 6.39
C TYR A 113 15.01 -22.00 6.93
N LEU A 114 15.40 -21.13 7.86
CA LEU A 114 16.71 -21.17 8.52
C LEU A 114 16.94 -22.51 9.23
N SER A 115 15.91 -23.05 9.88
CA SER A 115 15.97 -24.37 10.51
C SER A 115 16.24 -25.49 9.50
N ARG A 116 15.58 -25.47 8.32
CA ARG A 116 15.84 -26.42 7.23
C ARG A 116 17.28 -26.32 6.69
N LEU A 117 17.87 -25.13 6.73
CA LEU A 117 19.27 -24.91 6.37
C LEU A 117 20.28 -25.27 7.46
N GLY A 118 19.83 -25.75 8.63
CA GLY A 118 20.70 -26.03 9.77
C GLY A 118 21.22 -24.77 10.49
N LYS A 119 20.56 -23.61 10.28
CA LYS A 119 20.91 -22.31 10.89
C LYS A 119 20.01 -21.97 12.08
N THR A 120 19.66 -22.96 12.89
CA THR A 120 18.65 -22.87 13.97
C THR A 120 18.96 -21.85 15.07
N GLY A 121 20.19 -21.35 15.15
CA GLY A 121 20.59 -20.29 16.10
C GLY A 121 20.53 -18.87 15.54
N GLN A 122 20.13 -18.68 14.28
CA GLN A 122 19.96 -17.35 13.70
C GLN A 122 18.61 -16.76 14.09
N ASP A 123 18.61 -15.51 14.54
CA ASP A 123 17.39 -14.77 14.81
C ASP A 123 16.76 -14.31 13.48
N ALA A 124 15.67 -14.96 13.09
CA ALA A 124 14.92 -14.63 11.89
C ALA A 124 14.36 -13.21 11.94
N ARG A 125 13.87 -12.78 13.12
CA ARG A 125 13.28 -11.44 13.30
C ARG A 125 14.35 -10.37 13.16
N GLY A 126 15.43 -10.50 13.94
CA GLY A 126 16.59 -9.61 13.86
C GLY A 126 17.16 -9.54 12.43
N SER A 127 17.29 -10.67 11.74
CA SER A 127 17.82 -10.69 10.37
C SER A 127 16.93 -9.94 9.36
N ILE A 128 15.60 -10.01 9.48
CA ILE A 128 14.70 -9.23 8.63
C ILE A 128 14.78 -7.74 8.98
N LEU A 129 14.77 -7.39 10.27
CA LEU A 129 14.89 -6.00 10.73
C LEU A 129 16.22 -5.37 10.27
N ASP A 130 17.34 -6.09 10.44
CA ASP A 130 18.67 -5.66 10.00
C ASP A 130 18.71 -5.43 8.48
N PHE A 131 18.07 -6.31 7.71
CA PHE A 131 18.01 -6.19 6.25
C PHE A 131 17.18 -4.98 5.80
N LEU A 132 16.08 -4.68 6.50
CA LEU A 132 15.21 -3.53 6.23
C LEU A 132 15.73 -2.21 6.84
N GLY A 133 16.70 -2.29 7.76
CA GLY A 133 17.17 -1.15 8.53
C GLY A 133 16.11 -0.62 9.50
N TRP A 134 15.29 -1.50 10.06
CA TRP A 134 14.20 -1.16 10.98
C TRP A 134 14.60 -1.45 12.43
N ASP A 135 14.25 -0.55 13.35
CA ASP A 135 14.43 -0.78 14.80
C ASP A 135 13.34 -1.71 15.36
N GLU A 136 12.12 -1.60 14.82
CA GLU A 136 10.95 -2.39 15.20
C GLU A 136 10.08 -2.72 13.97
N PRO A 137 9.24 -3.77 14.01
CA PRO A 137 8.34 -4.10 12.93
C PRO A 137 7.32 -3.00 12.65
N ASP A 138 7.02 -2.77 11.38
CA ASP A 138 5.97 -1.87 10.92
C ASP A 138 5.11 -2.59 9.85
N ASP A 139 3.96 -3.12 10.27
CA ASP A 139 3.02 -3.79 9.36
C ASP A 139 2.35 -2.82 8.36
N ASP A 140 2.32 -1.51 8.64
CA ASP A 140 1.78 -0.51 7.70
C ASP A 140 2.77 -0.26 6.54
N GLN A 141 4.04 -0.59 6.71
CA GLN A 141 5.08 -0.50 5.67
C GLN A 141 5.50 -1.87 5.11
N PHE A 142 5.20 -2.97 5.80
CA PHE A 142 5.55 -4.31 5.36
C PHE A 142 4.57 -4.85 4.31
N ALA A 143 5.10 -5.54 3.29
CA ALA A 143 4.34 -6.27 2.27
C ALA A 143 3.24 -5.43 1.58
N GLN A 144 3.45 -4.12 1.42
CA GLN A 144 2.49 -3.23 0.76
C GLN A 144 2.35 -3.49 -0.74
N ASP A 145 3.35 -4.13 -1.34
CA ASP A 145 3.33 -4.57 -2.73
C ASP A 145 4.06 -5.92 -2.89
N VAL A 146 3.92 -6.53 -4.07
CA VAL A 146 4.59 -7.76 -4.44
C VAL A 146 5.31 -7.60 -5.77
N ARG A 147 6.64 -7.74 -5.74
CA ARG A 147 7.50 -7.81 -6.91
C ARG A 147 7.57 -9.23 -7.45
N ILE A 148 7.51 -9.39 -8.76
CA ILE A 148 7.63 -10.67 -9.46
C ILE A 148 8.93 -10.73 -10.27
N VAL A 149 9.68 -11.81 -10.12
CA VAL A 149 10.88 -12.09 -10.91
C VAL A 149 10.71 -13.45 -11.61
N LEU A 150 10.65 -13.42 -12.93
CA LEU A 150 10.66 -14.62 -13.75
C LEU A 150 12.09 -14.84 -14.26
N ALA A 151 12.72 -15.96 -13.93
CA ALA A 151 14.04 -16.30 -14.46
C ALA A 151 13.99 -17.59 -15.29
N ALA A 152 14.34 -17.50 -16.58
CA ALA A 152 14.25 -18.64 -17.50
C ALA A 152 15.39 -18.66 -18.53
N ALA A 153 15.60 -19.78 -19.22
CA ALA A 153 16.62 -19.87 -20.26
C ALA A 153 16.29 -18.97 -21.47
N GLU A 154 15.00 -18.94 -21.84
CA GLU A 154 14.45 -18.04 -22.85
C GLU A 154 12.94 -17.89 -22.61
N PHE A 155 12.34 -16.85 -23.18
CA PHE A 155 10.92 -16.54 -23.02
C PHE A 155 10.20 -16.51 -24.37
N SER A 156 8.99 -17.07 -24.42
CA SER A 156 8.15 -17.01 -25.62
C SER A 156 7.65 -15.59 -25.91
N LYS A 157 7.26 -15.34 -27.17
CA LYS A 157 6.64 -14.06 -27.57
C LYS A 157 5.33 -13.77 -26.84
N GLU A 158 4.55 -14.81 -26.54
CA GLU A 158 3.27 -14.68 -25.85
C GLU A 158 3.46 -14.31 -24.39
N LEU A 159 4.42 -14.95 -23.70
CA LEU A 159 4.77 -14.62 -22.32
C LEU A 159 5.32 -13.19 -22.24
N THR A 160 6.30 -12.85 -23.09
CA THR A 160 6.89 -11.50 -23.09
C THR A 160 5.87 -10.41 -23.40
N SER A 161 4.92 -10.64 -24.32
CA SER A 161 3.79 -9.74 -24.56
C SER A 161 2.90 -9.56 -23.33
N SER A 162 2.65 -10.63 -22.58
CA SER A 162 1.83 -10.59 -21.37
C SER A 162 2.53 -9.82 -20.25
N VAL A 163 3.83 -10.06 -20.07
CA VAL A 163 4.64 -9.36 -19.07
C VAL A 163 4.75 -7.87 -19.40
N LEU A 164 4.96 -7.49 -20.66
CA LEU A 164 4.97 -6.07 -21.07
C LEU A 164 3.63 -5.39 -20.77
N TRP A 165 2.51 -6.05 -21.07
CA TRP A 165 1.19 -5.53 -20.72
C TRP A 165 1.02 -5.33 -19.21
N LEU A 166 1.51 -6.25 -18.38
CA LEU A 166 1.47 -6.12 -16.91
C LEU A 166 2.33 -4.95 -16.43
N VAL A 167 3.54 -4.78 -16.98
CA VAL A 167 4.42 -3.64 -16.68
C VAL A 167 3.73 -2.32 -17.04
N ASP A 168 3.05 -2.25 -18.20
CA ASP A 168 2.28 -1.08 -18.62
C ASP A 168 1.08 -0.76 -17.70
N HIS A 169 0.68 -1.73 -16.87
CA HIS A 169 -0.37 -1.58 -15.85
C HIS A 169 0.20 -1.53 -14.42
N ASP A 170 1.44 -1.03 -14.29
CA ASP A 170 2.13 -0.80 -13.02
C ASP A 170 2.36 -2.04 -12.15
N ILE A 171 2.26 -3.25 -12.71
CA ILE A 171 2.68 -4.46 -12.02
C ILE A 171 4.21 -4.55 -12.06
N ASP A 172 4.84 -4.66 -10.88
CA ASP A 172 6.28 -4.89 -10.77
C ASP A 172 6.60 -6.34 -11.12
N ILE A 173 6.82 -6.59 -12.40
CA ILE A 173 7.21 -7.89 -12.93
C ILE A 173 8.38 -7.74 -13.90
N ARG A 174 9.36 -8.63 -13.78
CA ARG A 174 10.48 -8.69 -14.72
C ARG A 174 10.80 -10.08 -15.23
N CYS A 175 11.45 -10.11 -16.39
CA CYS A 175 12.02 -11.30 -17.00
C CYS A 175 13.54 -11.21 -17.02
N VAL A 176 14.18 -12.16 -16.36
CA VAL A 176 15.64 -12.34 -16.36
C VAL A 176 15.97 -13.61 -17.15
N ARG A 177 16.72 -13.45 -18.24
CA ARG A 177 17.14 -14.53 -19.09
C ARG A 177 18.48 -15.10 -18.63
N LEU A 178 18.58 -16.43 -18.59
CA LEU A 178 19.73 -17.19 -18.14
C LEU A 178 20.27 -18.06 -19.28
N LYS A 179 21.29 -17.61 -20.01
CA LYS A 179 21.86 -18.42 -21.12
C LYS A 179 23.15 -19.11 -20.70
N PRO A 180 23.19 -20.45 -20.61
CA PRO A 180 24.41 -21.17 -20.28
C PRO A 180 25.32 -21.32 -21.51
N TYR A 181 26.62 -21.30 -21.28
CA TYR A 181 27.68 -21.51 -22.26
C TYR A 181 28.73 -22.46 -21.68
N ASN A 182 29.32 -23.29 -22.53
CA ASN A 182 30.42 -24.17 -22.14
C ASN A 182 31.76 -23.54 -22.48
N LEU A 183 32.63 -23.40 -21.48
CA LEU A 183 34.02 -22.98 -21.67
C LEU A 183 34.95 -23.85 -20.82
N ASP A 184 35.75 -24.70 -21.46
CA ASP A 184 36.78 -25.53 -20.81
C ASP A 184 36.28 -26.28 -19.55
N ARG A 185 35.16 -27.01 -19.69
CA ARG A 185 34.47 -27.75 -18.61
C ARG A 185 33.88 -26.88 -17.50
N LYS A 186 33.90 -25.56 -17.63
CA LYS A 186 33.14 -24.62 -16.81
C LYS A 186 31.87 -24.21 -17.52
N VAL A 187 30.85 -23.92 -16.73
CA VAL A 187 29.59 -23.34 -17.20
C VAL A 187 29.64 -21.85 -16.92
N LEU A 188 29.51 -21.05 -17.97
CA LEU A 188 29.25 -19.62 -17.86
C LEU A 188 27.75 -19.41 -18.06
N VAL A 189 27.14 -18.47 -17.34
CA VAL A 189 25.74 -18.10 -17.56
C VAL A 189 25.66 -16.59 -17.81
N ASP A 190 25.17 -16.22 -19.00
CA ASP A 190 24.77 -14.84 -19.31
C ASP A 190 23.44 -14.57 -18.62
N VAL A 191 23.44 -13.65 -17.66
CA VAL A 191 22.27 -13.27 -16.87
C VAL A 191 21.84 -11.87 -17.32
N GLN A 192 20.70 -11.77 -17.97
CA GLN A 192 20.25 -10.53 -18.59
C GLN A 192 18.78 -10.26 -18.26
N GLN A 193 18.49 -9.12 -17.63
CA GLN A 193 17.12 -8.62 -17.56
C GLN A 193 16.69 -8.13 -18.95
N ILE A 194 15.64 -8.74 -19.50
CA ILE A 194 15.13 -8.42 -20.84
C ILE A 194 13.83 -7.61 -20.81
N ILE A 195 13.06 -7.71 -19.71
CA ILE A 195 11.80 -6.97 -19.52
C ILE A 195 11.68 -6.58 -18.05
N PRO A 196 11.36 -5.31 -17.74
CA PRO A 196 11.69 -4.17 -18.59
C PRO A 196 13.22 -4.14 -18.85
N LEU A 197 13.67 -3.48 -19.91
CA LEU A 197 15.11 -3.22 -20.05
C LEU A 197 15.58 -2.41 -18.82
N PRO A 198 16.75 -2.69 -18.24
CA PRO A 198 17.22 -2.00 -17.03
C PRO A 198 17.14 -0.47 -17.12
N GLU A 199 17.49 0.10 -18.27
CA GLU A 199 17.43 1.55 -18.51
C GLU A 199 16.00 2.09 -18.48
N VAL A 200 15.02 1.27 -18.92
CA VAL A 200 13.59 1.61 -18.88
C VAL A 200 13.06 1.48 -17.44
N GLU A 201 13.48 0.45 -16.70
CA GLU A 201 13.13 0.26 -15.29
C GLU A 201 13.59 1.45 -14.45
N GLU A 202 14.86 1.85 -14.58
CA GLU A 202 15.43 2.99 -13.85
C GLU A 202 14.67 4.29 -14.13
N TYR A 203 14.32 4.54 -15.38
CA TYR A 203 13.50 5.70 -15.76
C TYR A 203 12.09 5.63 -15.16
N GLN A 204 11.42 4.47 -15.24
CA GLN A 204 10.09 4.27 -14.67
C GLN A 204 10.10 4.46 -13.14
N ILE A 205 11.11 3.96 -12.44
CA ILE A 205 11.28 4.15 -10.99
C ILE A 205 11.41 5.65 -10.67
N GLN A 206 12.26 6.40 -11.38
CA GLN A 206 12.42 7.84 -11.16
C GLN A 206 11.11 8.60 -11.39
N VAL A 207 10.34 8.24 -12.43
CA VAL A 207 9.03 8.82 -12.70
C VAL A 207 8.03 8.49 -11.61
N ARG A 208 7.95 7.22 -11.17
CA ARG A 208 7.06 6.79 -10.07
C ARG A 208 7.41 7.48 -8.76
N GLU A 209 8.69 7.57 -8.39
CA GLU A 209 9.12 8.27 -7.18
C GLU A 209 8.80 9.76 -7.25
N LYS A 210 8.95 10.40 -8.41
CA LYS A 210 8.53 11.79 -8.62
C LYS A 210 7.02 11.95 -8.47
N ILE A 211 6.23 11.08 -9.09
CA ILE A 211 4.77 11.08 -8.97
C ILE A 211 4.33 10.79 -7.53
N GLN A 212 4.97 9.86 -6.83
CA GLN A 212 4.70 9.56 -5.43
C GLN A 212 5.08 10.74 -4.53
N LYS A 213 6.23 11.39 -4.74
CA LYS A 213 6.60 12.62 -4.02
C LYS A 213 5.62 13.75 -4.31
N GLU A 214 5.18 13.92 -5.55
CA GLU A 214 4.15 14.89 -5.94
C GLU A 214 2.78 14.55 -5.34
N ARG A 215 2.42 13.26 -5.26
CA ARG A 215 1.18 12.78 -4.63
C ARG A 215 1.26 12.96 -3.11
N GLN A 216 2.35 12.58 -2.45
CA GLN A 216 2.59 12.83 -1.02
C GLN A 216 2.60 14.32 -0.70
N ALA A 217 3.17 15.16 -1.57
CA ALA A 217 3.10 16.62 -1.48
C ALA A 217 1.70 17.18 -1.79
N ARG A 218 0.81 16.40 -2.41
CA ARG A 218 -0.63 16.72 -2.54
C ARG A 218 -1.44 16.14 -1.38
N THR A 219 -1.03 15.03 -0.78
CA THR A 219 -1.61 14.44 0.43
C THR A 219 -1.21 15.22 1.70
N SER A 220 -0.10 15.95 1.67
CA SER A 220 0.27 16.92 2.71
C SER A 220 -0.63 18.16 2.75
N ASN A 221 -1.62 18.26 1.86
CA ASN A 221 -2.67 19.28 1.91
C ASN A 221 -3.80 18.91 2.90
N VAL A 222 -3.52 18.05 3.90
CA VAL A 222 -4.32 18.01 5.13
C VAL A 222 -4.08 19.34 5.83
N ASP A 223 -5.08 20.21 5.74
CA ASP A 223 -5.04 21.53 6.35
C ASP A 223 -5.05 21.41 7.89
N PHE A 224 -3.85 21.44 8.48
CA PHE A 224 -3.64 21.45 9.94
C PHE A 224 -3.85 22.84 10.56
N THR A 225 -4.35 23.83 9.81
CA THR A 225 -4.59 25.16 10.36
C THR A 225 -5.56 25.07 11.52
N ARG A 226 -5.11 25.53 12.68
CA ARG A 226 -5.94 25.70 13.86
C ARG A 226 -6.49 27.13 13.89
N PHE A 227 -7.64 27.31 14.52
CA PHE A 227 -8.34 28.58 14.57
C PHE A 227 -8.60 29.01 15.99
N ASP A 228 -8.34 30.28 16.25
CA ASP A 228 -8.87 30.94 17.42
C ASP A 228 -10.29 31.38 17.09
N VAL A 229 -11.26 30.93 17.87
CA VAL A 229 -12.69 31.24 17.68
C VAL A 229 -13.18 32.02 18.89
N ARG A 230 -13.78 33.18 18.65
CA ARG A 230 -14.40 34.01 19.68
C ARG A 230 -15.90 34.10 19.46
N ILE A 231 -16.67 33.85 20.51
CA ILE A 231 -18.13 33.97 20.55
C ILE A 231 -18.48 34.85 21.74
N GLY A 232 -18.91 36.09 21.49
CA GLY A 232 -19.09 37.10 22.54
C GLY A 232 -17.75 37.49 23.19
N GLU A 233 -17.62 37.20 24.48
CA GLU A 233 -16.42 37.44 25.29
C GLU A 233 -15.55 36.18 25.45
N GLU A 234 -16.05 35.00 25.09
CA GLU A 234 -15.35 33.73 25.23
C GLU A 234 -14.40 33.50 24.05
N LEU A 235 -13.12 33.25 24.35
CA LEU A 235 -12.10 32.87 23.38
C LEU A 235 -11.79 31.37 23.50
N HIS A 236 -11.84 30.67 22.37
CA HIS A 236 -11.47 29.28 22.23
C HIS A 236 -10.24 29.17 21.31
N PRO A 237 -9.03 29.06 21.89
CA PRO A 237 -7.82 29.09 21.10
C PRO A 237 -7.53 27.75 20.40
N SER A 238 -6.80 27.81 19.29
CA SER A 238 -6.17 26.64 18.67
C SER A 238 -7.14 25.47 18.38
N MET A 239 -8.33 25.75 17.85
CA MET A 239 -9.31 24.73 17.49
C MET A 239 -9.09 24.16 16.08
N TRP A 240 -9.18 22.85 15.94
CA TRP A 240 -9.32 22.24 14.61
C TRP A 240 -10.61 22.71 13.93
N LYS A 241 -10.62 22.84 12.60
CA LYS A 241 -11.79 23.29 11.82
C LYS A 241 -13.10 22.60 12.21
N ARG A 242 -13.09 21.27 12.33
CA ARG A 242 -14.29 20.48 12.71
C ARG A 242 -14.80 20.87 14.10
N ASN A 243 -13.90 21.10 15.05
CA ASN A 243 -14.25 21.46 16.42
C ASN A 243 -14.77 22.91 16.48
N ALA A 244 -14.15 23.82 15.71
CA ALA A 244 -14.53 25.22 15.63
C ALA A 244 -15.98 25.41 15.12
N ILE A 245 -16.34 24.75 14.02
CA ILE A 245 -17.70 24.84 13.48
C ILE A 245 -18.71 24.08 14.35
N SER A 246 -18.31 22.95 14.95
CA SER A 246 -19.14 22.20 15.89
C SER A 246 -19.50 23.02 17.12
N LEU A 247 -18.49 23.66 17.73
CA LEU A 247 -18.70 24.59 18.84
C LEU A 247 -19.66 25.71 18.46
N LEU A 248 -19.44 26.35 17.31
CA LEU A 248 -20.26 27.50 16.91
C LEU A 248 -21.72 27.11 16.67
N CYS A 249 -21.98 26.05 15.90
CA CYS A 249 -23.33 25.54 15.68
C CYS A 249 -24.01 25.15 17.01
N ARG A 250 -23.27 24.50 17.92
CA ARG A 250 -23.78 24.13 19.25
C ARG A 250 -24.17 25.36 20.07
N ARG A 251 -23.31 26.37 20.16
CA ARG A 251 -23.59 27.60 20.91
C ARG A 251 -24.78 28.38 20.35
N LEU A 252 -24.95 28.40 19.02
CA LEU A 252 -26.14 29.00 18.40
C LEU A 252 -27.41 28.25 18.82
N CYS A 253 -27.38 26.92 18.77
CA CYS A 253 -28.47 26.04 19.20
C CYS A 253 -28.82 26.21 20.70
N GLU A 254 -27.82 26.22 21.59
CA GLU A 254 -28.00 26.48 23.03
C GLU A 254 -28.63 27.85 23.33
N LYS A 255 -28.44 28.81 22.42
CA LYS A 255 -29.00 30.17 22.52
C LYS A 255 -30.34 30.31 21.78
N GLY A 256 -30.95 29.18 21.39
CA GLY A 256 -32.30 29.11 20.86
C GLY A 256 -32.41 29.25 19.34
N ILE A 257 -31.31 29.15 18.61
CA ILE A 257 -31.36 29.09 17.14
C ILE A 257 -31.71 27.66 16.71
N ASP A 258 -32.75 27.52 15.90
CA ASP A 258 -33.19 26.22 15.41
C ASP A 258 -32.15 25.57 14.47
N PRO A 259 -31.81 24.27 14.65
CA PRO A 259 -30.89 23.55 13.77
C PRO A 259 -31.23 23.64 12.28
N ASP A 260 -32.52 23.65 11.91
CA ASP A 260 -32.96 23.75 10.52
C ASP A 260 -32.66 25.13 9.93
N ARG A 261 -32.70 26.19 10.75
CA ARG A 261 -32.27 27.54 10.32
C ARG A 261 -30.76 27.61 10.08
N ILE A 262 -29.97 26.94 10.91
CA ILE A 262 -28.52 26.81 10.70
C ILE A 262 -28.26 26.02 9.41
N ALA A 263 -28.97 24.92 9.18
CA ALA A 263 -28.82 24.13 7.97
C ALA A 263 -29.21 24.90 6.70
N ALA A 264 -30.28 25.70 6.77
CA ALA A 264 -30.74 26.55 5.68
C ALA A 264 -29.74 27.66 5.33
N ALA A 265 -28.94 28.14 6.29
CA ALA A 265 -27.86 29.08 6.03
C ALA A 265 -26.75 28.47 5.15
N PHE A 266 -26.68 27.13 5.05
CA PHE A 266 -25.71 26.41 4.24
C PHE A 266 -26.35 25.87 2.95
N ASP A 267 -26.79 26.77 2.07
CA ASP A 267 -27.54 26.44 0.84
C ASP A 267 -26.94 25.31 -0.01
N TRP A 268 -25.61 25.22 -0.07
CA TRP A 268 -24.85 24.24 -0.85
C TRP A 268 -24.78 22.85 -0.23
N ARG A 269 -25.23 22.69 1.03
CA ARG A 269 -25.12 21.42 1.77
C ARG A 269 -26.18 21.23 2.87
N SER A 270 -27.32 21.89 2.77
CA SER A 270 -28.36 21.94 3.81
C SER A 270 -28.81 20.54 4.28
N ASN A 271 -28.86 19.56 3.37
CA ASN A 271 -29.20 18.16 3.66
C ASN A 271 -28.07 17.32 4.28
N ARG A 272 -26.90 17.90 4.55
CA ARG A 272 -25.69 17.22 5.06
C ARG A 272 -25.07 17.95 6.24
N VAL A 273 -25.87 18.75 6.95
CA VAL A 273 -25.43 19.53 8.13
C VAL A 273 -25.67 18.70 9.38
N TRP A 274 -26.89 18.18 9.52
CA TRP A 274 -27.34 17.40 10.67
C TRP A 274 -27.72 15.98 10.25
N TYR A 275 -27.37 15.01 11.08
CA TYR A 275 -28.02 13.72 11.12
C TYR A 275 -28.95 13.69 12.32
N VAL A 276 -30.20 13.30 12.12
CA VAL A 276 -31.26 13.45 13.12
C VAL A 276 -31.91 12.12 13.38
N VAL A 277 -32.07 11.78 14.66
CA VAL A 277 -32.88 10.66 15.14
C VAL A 277 -33.94 11.17 16.11
N ASP A 278 -35.08 10.49 16.13
CA ASP A 278 -36.16 10.82 17.06
C ASP A 278 -35.83 10.36 18.49
N GLY A 279 -36.20 11.18 19.47
CA GLY A 279 -35.91 11.00 20.88
C GLY A 279 -34.65 11.74 21.34
N THR A 280 -34.58 11.96 22.65
CA THR A 280 -33.39 12.43 23.36
C THR A 280 -32.61 11.20 23.80
N VAL A 281 -31.49 10.90 23.15
CA VAL A 281 -30.72 9.66 23.35
C VAL A 281 -29.24 9.94 23.56
N ASP A 282 -28.55 9.01 24.21
CA ASP A 282 -27.09 9.03 24.35
C ASP A 282 -26.38 8.59 23.06
N ALA A 283 -25.06 8.68 23.03
CA ALA A 283 -24.22 8.36 21.89
C ALA A 283 -24.35 6.91 21.41
N ALA A 284 -24.50 5.96 22.33
CA ALA A 284 -24.63 4.55 21.99
C ALA A 284 -25.96 4.28 21.27
N GLU A 285 -27.05 4.77 21.84
CA GLU A 285 -28.40 4.62 21.29
C GLU A 285 -28.57 5.48 20.02
N PHE A 286 -27.94 6.66 19.93
CA PHE A 286 -27.89 7.46 18.70
C PHE A 286 -27.27 6.68 17.55
N ARG A 287 -26.07 6.11 17.74
CA ARG A 287 -25.37 5.34 16.70
C ARG A 287 -26.19 4.14 16.23
N LYS A 288 -26.86 3.46 17.16
CA LYS A 288 -27.76 2.35 16.85
C LYS A 288 -28.95 2.80 16.00
N ARG A 289 -29.72 3.81 16.45
CA ARG A 289 -30.89 4.33 15.71
C ARG A 289 -30.50 4.90 14.36
N ALA A 290 -29.35 5.58 14.28
CA ALA A 290 -28.85 6.13 13.04
C ALA A 290 -28.53 5.02 12.02
N ALA A 291 -27.93 3.90 12.45
CA ALA A 291 -27.67 2.75 11.61
C ALA A 291 -28.95 2.04 11.14
N GLU A 292 -29.96 1.91 12.01
CA GLU A 292 -31.27 1.36 11.66
C GLU A 292 -31.99 2.24 10.62
N GLN A 293 -32.03 3.56 10.86
CA GLN A 293 -32.61 4.55 9.93
C GLN A 293 -31.89 4.56 8.57
N ALA A 294 -30.56 4.45 8.58
CA ALA A 294 -29.74 4.39 7.37
C ALA A 294 -30.02 3.14 6.54
N SER A 295 -30.21 1.99 7.20
CA SER A 295 -30.52 0.71 6.56
C SER A 295 -31.84 0.76 5.77
N ALA A 296 -32.82 1.54 6.23
CA ALA A 296 -34.07 1.77 5.51
C ALA A 296 -33.92 2.68 4.28
N SER A 297 -32.86 3.50 4.22
CA SER A 297 -32.59 4.46 3.14
C SER A 297 -31.61 3.97 2.07
N GLY A 298 -30.92 2.85 2.31
CA GLY A 298 -29.98 2.23 1.37
C GLY A 298 -28.54 2.79 1.39
N VAL A 299 -28.26 3.83 2.17
CA VAL A 299 -26.90 4.36 2.38
C VAL A 299 -26.45 4.04 3.80
N PRO A 300 -25.34 3.31 4.02
CA PRO A 300 -24.90 2.95 5.36
C PRO A 300 -24.43 4.17 6.16
N PHE A 301 -24.77 4.18 7.45
CA PHE A 301 -24.33 5.20 8.39
C PHE A 301 -22.86 4.96 8.78
N ASP A 302 -21.99 5.93 8.53
CA ASP A 302 -20.60 5.94 9.00
C ASP A 302 -20.46 6.95 10.16
N HIS A 303 -20.40 6.45 11.40
CA HIS A 303 -20.31 7.27 12.59
C HIS A 303 -19.09 8.21 12.60
N ARG A 304 -18.00 7.90 11.88
CA ARG A 304 -16.80 8.74 11.80
C ARG A 304 -17.06 10.06 11.05
N ARG A 305 -18.14 10.13 10.27
CA ARG A 305 -18.54 11.31 9.49
C ARG A 305 -19.43 12.29 10.26
N TRP A 306 -19.72 12.01 11.52
CA TRP A 306 -20.67 12.75 12.35
C TRP A 306 -20.14 12.87 13.79
N SER A 307 -20.40 14.01 14.41
CA SER A 307 -20.09 14.28 15.82
C SER A 307 -21.11 13.58 16.71
N CYS A 308 -20.78 12.36 17.15
CA CYS A 308 -21.69 11.40 17.77
C CYS A 308 -21.36 11.05 19.22
N ASP A 309 -20.42 11.75 19.86
CA ASP A 309 -20.09 11.50 21.26
C ASP A 309 -21.04 12.26 22.20
N ASP A 310 -21.17 11.82 23.45
CA ASP A 310 -22.20 12.31 24.38
C ASP A 310 -22.11 13.83 24.62
N ASP A 311 -20.90 14.37 24.64
CA ASP A 311 -20.64 15.79 24.78
C ASP A 311 -20.75 16.55 23.45
N GLU A 312 -21.00 15.87 22.33
CA GLU A 312 -21.12 16.45 21.00
C GLU A 312 -22.55 16.51 20.46
N LEU A 313 -23.43 15.61 20.93
CA LEU A 313 -24.82 15.55 20.49
C LEU A 313 -25.63 16.74 20.97
N LEU A 314 -26.51 17.22 20.09
CA LEU A 314 -27.48 18.28 20.40
C LEU A 314 -28.86 17.68 20.66
N LEU A 315 -29.38 17.94 21.85
CA LEU A 315 -30.67 17.44 22.32
C LEU A 315 -31.70 18.57 22.28
N LEU A 316 -32.57 18.59 21.26
CA LEU A 316 -33.50 19.70 21.02
C LEU A 316 -34.84 19.22 20.50
N ASN A 317 -35.94 19.79 21.03
CA ASN A 317 -37.31 19.53 20.56
C ASN A 317 -37.68 18.03 20.48
N GLY A 318 -37.18 17.22 21.44
CA GLY A 318 -37.42 15.77 21.47
C GLY A 318 -36.68 14.97 20.40
N LYS A 319 -35.66 15.54 19.79
CA LYS A 319 -34.78 14.91 18.79
C LYS A 319 -33.32 15.04 19.19
N THR A 320 -32.49 14.15 18.68
CA THR A 320 -31.04 14.18 18.84
C THR A 320 -30.37 14.44 17.50
N TYR A 321 -29.50 15.44 17.46
CA TYR A 321 -28.80 15.91 16.26
C TYR A 321 -27.30 15.67 16.39
N ALA A 322 -26.70 15.04 15.38
CA ALA A 322 -25.26 14.97 15.21
C ALA A 322 -24.84 15.90 14.07
N LEU A 323 -23.85 16.77 14.30
CA LEU A 323 -23.29 17.62 13.25
C LEU A 323 -22.37 16.80 12.34
N SER A 324 -22.38 17.05 11.04
CA SER A 324 -21.38 16.45 10.15
C SER A 324 -19.96 16.82 10.59
N SER A 325 -19.02 15.88 10.54
CA SER A 325 -17.58 16.14 10.76
C SER A 325 -16.87 16.57 9.46
N GLN A 326 -17.56 16.50 8.32
CA GLN A 326 -17.00 16.67 6.98
C GLN A 326 -17.01 18.15 6.57
N TRP A 327 -16.08 18.92 7.12
CA TRP A 327 -15.90 20.34 6.79
C TRP A 327 -14.47 20.59 6.30
N GLY A 328 -14.28 20.63 4.97
CA GLY A 328 -12.98 20.84 4.33
C GLY A 328 -12.90 22.12 3.48
N GLY A 329 -11.68 22.64 3.28
CA GLY A 329 -11.37 23.69 2.30
C GLY A 329 -12.17 24.99 2.43
N GLU A 330 -12.53 25.57 1.28
CA GLU A 330 -13.30 26.82 1.15
C GLU A 330 -14.71 26.74 1.76
N GLY A 331 -15.30 25.54 1.80
CA GLY A 331 -16.63 25.31 2.37
C GLY A 331 -16.71 25.62 3.87
N TRP A 332 -15.62 25.42 4.61
CA TRP A 332 -15.56 25.77 6.03
C TRP A 332 -15.52 27.29 6.23
N TYR A 333 -14.67 28.01 5.48
CA TYR A 333 -14.59 29.47 5.56
C TYR A 333 -15.90 30.13 5.18
N ARG A 334 -16.56 29.63 4.12
CA ARG A 334 -17.91 30.08 3.72
C ARG A 334 -18.92 29.88 4.86
N ALA A 335 -18.94 28.71 5.50
CA ALA A 335 -19.86 28.44 6.60
C ALA A 335 -19.62 29.35 7.82
N MET A 336 -18.37 29.52 8.25
CA MET A 336 -18.04 30.38 9.39
C MET A 336 -18.39 31.85 9.13
N ASN A 337 -18.11 32.35 7.92
CA ASN A 337 -18.48 33.72 7.53
C ASN A 337 -20.01 33.90 7.48
N LEU A 338 -20.74 32.95 6.90
CA LEU A 338 -22.20 33.00 6.86
C LEU A 338 -22.82 32.97 8.24
N LEU A 339 -22.32 32.14 9.17
CA LEU A 339 -22.81 32.14 10.54
C LEU A 339 -22.51 33.47 11.26
N ARG A 340 -21.31 34.03 11.06
CA ARG A 340 -20.94 35.35 11.58
C ARG A 340 -21.88 36.45 11.06
N GLU A 341 -22.18 36.45 9.77
CA GLU A 341 -23.01 37.45 9.11
C GLU A 341 -24.50 37.29 9.42
N SER A 342 -24.99 36.05 9.51
CA SER A 342 -26.39 35.75 9.80
C SER A 342 -26.76 35.99 11.27
N TYR A 343 -25.78 35.91 12.18
CA TYR A 343 -26.02 36.02 13.61
C TYR A 343 -25.06 37.02 14.31
N PRO A 344 -25.09 38.31 13.91
CA PRO A 344 -24.15 39.32 14.41
C PRO A 344 -24.25 39.56 15.92
N GLN A 345 -25.40 39.25 16.53
CA GLN A 345 -25.62 39.36 17.99
C GLN A 345 -24.67 38.49 18.82
N PHE A 346 -24.11 37.41 18.24
CA PHE A 346 -23.14 36.56 18.94
C PHE A 346 -21.69 37.03 18.83
N LYS A 347 -21.44 38.16 18.13
CA LYS A 347 -20.10 38.76 17.97
C LYS A 347 -19.03 37.72 17.58
N ILE A 348 -19.35 36.87 16.60
CA ILE A 348 -18.48 35.77 16.16
C ILE A 348 -17.25 36.34 15.46
N ALA A 349 -16.07 35.89 15.88
CA ALA A 349 -14.81 36.18 15.19
C ALA A 349 -13.96 34.92 15.13
N PHE A 350 -13.19 34.75 14.06
CA PHE A 350 -12.25 33.65 13.93
C PHE A 350 -11.04 34.05 13.11
N SER A 351 -9.87 33.53 13.46
CA SER A 351 -8.61 33.74 12.75
C SER A 351 -7.74 32.49 12.85
N ALA A 352 -6.80 32.31 11.93
CA ALA A 352 -5.78 31.29 12.10
C ALA A 352 -5.02 31.54 13.40
N ALA A 353 -4.89 30.49 14.22
CA ALA A 353 -4.08 30.52 15.43
C ALA A 353 -2.61 30.66 15.02
N SER A 354 -1.90 31.57 15.68
CA SER A 354 -0.48 31.88 15.44
C SER A 354 0.47 30.91 16.09
#